data_AF-A0A0P7BU53-F1
#
_entry.id   AF-A0A0P7BU53-F1
#
_cell.length_a   1.000
_cell.length_b   1.000
_cell.length_c   1.000
_cell.angle_alpha   90.00
_cell.angle_beta   90.00
_cell.angle_gamma   90.00
#
_symmetry.space_group_name_H-M   'P 1'
#
loop_
_entity.id
_entity.type
_entity.pdbx_description
1 polymer ?
#
loop_
_entity_poly.entity_id
_entity_poly.type
_entity_poly.pdbx_seq_one_letter_code
_entity_poly.pdbx_strand_id
1 'polypeptide(L)'
;MSIRRLLTSRGPSLERQQTIAIHEAGHAVAARMLGATDIAVNVGRRAGGFSFTFDGSAYDEAVILLAGHEAEVALTGADSGGASYDLKQARKVLRYQLVPLASAGTTAAELVRGARLDIEAEAARLLDGALIGRRAA
;
A
#
# COMPACT_ATOMS: atom_id res chain seq x y z
N MET A 1 -22.99 21.42 26.55
CA MET A 1 -22.30 21.20 25.26
C MET A 1 -21.91 19.73 25.15
N SER A 2 -22.36 19.03 24.11
CA SER A 2 -22.22 17.56 24.01
C SER A 2 -20.82 17.14 23.50
N ILE A 3 -20.21 16.18 24.20
CA ILE A 3 -18.93 15.51 23.90
C ILE A 3 -18.86 14.97 22.46
N ARG A 4 -20.00 14.74 21.80
CA ARG A 4 -20.07 14.33 20.39
C ARG A 4 -19.41 15.30 19.41
N ARG A 5 -19.27 16.58 19.74
CA ARG A 5 -18.62 17.58 18.86
C ARG A 5 -17.10 17.68 19.02
N LEU A 6 -16.52 17.04 20.02
CA LEU A 6 -15.06 16.97 20.23
C LEU A 6 -14.41 15.80 19.50
N LEU A 7 -15.21 14.84 19.01
CA LEU A 7 -14.76 13.71 18.18
C LEU A 7 -14.77 14.04 16.68
N THR A 8 -15.34 15.18 16.27
CA THR A 8 -15.36 15.63 14.86
C THR A 8 -14.18 16.54 14.50
N SER A 9 -13.18 16.68 15.39
CA SER A 9 -11.96 17.44 15.13
C SER A 9 -10.74 16.80 15.81
N ARG A 10 -10.11 15.74 15.27
CA ARG A 10 -8.81 15.22 15.78
C ARG A 10 -8.21 14.12 14.90
N GLY A 11 -7.52 14.53 13.83
CA GLY A 11 -6.60 13.66 13.08
C GLY A 11 -7.23 12.41 12.44
N PRO A 12 -6.42 11.62 11.72
CA PRO A 12 -6.81 10.30 11.22
C PRO A 12 -6.88 9.32 12.39
N SER A 13 -7.89 8.43 12.40
CA SER A 13 -7.92 7.32 13.36
C SER A 13 -6.68 6.45 13.22
N LEU A 14 -6.23 5.84 14.33
CA LEU A 14 -5.12 4.87 14.32
C LEU A 14 -5.38 3.75 13.30
N GLU A 15 -6.63 3.29 13.24
CA GLU A 15 -7.13 2.33 12.26
C GLU A 15 -6.85 2.76 10.82
N ARG A 16 -7.12 4.02 10.47
CA ARG A 16 -6.82 4.53 9.12
C ARG A 16 -5.32 4.51 8.82
N GLN A 17 -4.48 4.79 9.81
CA GLN A 17 -3.02 4.74 9.63
C GLN A 17 -2.50 3.31 9.55
N GLN A 18 -3.14 2.37 10.23
CA GLN A 18 -2.87 0.94 10.09
C GLN A 18 -3.22 0.48 8.68
N THR A 19 -4.39 0.85 8.14
CA THR A 19 -4.76 0.55 6.75
C THR A 19 -3.74 1.12 5.77
N ILE A 20 -3.36 2.40 5.91
CA ILE A 20 -2.31 3.00 5.07
C ILE A 20 -1.00 2.22 5.22
N ALA A 21 -0.55 1.90 6.43
CA ALA A 21 0.69 1.17 6.63
C ALA A 21 0.68 -0.22 5.97
N ILE A 22 -0.45 -0.91 6.00
CA ILE A 22 -0.66 -2.19 5.32
C ILE A 22 -0.57 -2.02 3.80
N HIS A 23 -1.27 -1.02 3.24
CA HIS A 23 -1.25 -0.72 1.81
C HIS A 23 0.17 -0.43 1.32
N GLU A 24 0.86 0.47 2.00
CA GLU A 24 2.23 0.87 1.66
C GLU A 24 3.23 -0.29 1.83
N ALA A 25 3.03 -1.14 2.86
CA ALA A 25 3.83 -2.35 3.04
C ALA A 25 3.62 -3.38 1.92
N GLY A 26 2.39 -3.53 1.42
CA GLY A 26 2.08 -4.39 0.28
C GLY A 26 2.90 -4.03 -0.96
N HIS A 27 2.95 -2.74 -1.31
CA HIS A 27 3.81 -2.25 -2.38
C HIS A 27 5.29 -2.52 -2.11
N ALA A 28 5.77 -2.16 -0.91
CA ALA A 28 7.18 -2.24 -0.56
C ALA A 28 7.72 -3.68 -0.63
N VAL A 29 6.95 -4.63 -0.08
CA VAL A 29 7.34 -6.05 -0.08
C VAL A 29 7.29 -6.62 -1.50
N ALA A 30 6.22 -6.36 -2.26
CA ALA A 30 6.14 -6.82 -3.65
C ALA A 30 7.27 -6.25 -4.51
N ALA A 31 7.59 -4.97 -4.35
CA ALA A 31 8.69 -4.32 -5.03
C ALA A 31 10.04 -4.97 -4.73
N ARG A 32 10.35 -5.26 -3.45
CA ARG A 32 11.59 -5.96 -3.08
C ARG A 32 11.65 -7.36 -3.67
N MET A 33 10.55 -8.11 -3.62
CA MET A 33 10.49 -9.48 -4.14
C MET A 33 10.69 -9.54 -5.66
N LEU A 34 10.23 -8.53 -6.38
CA LEU A 34 10.37 -8.44 -7.84
C LEU A 34 11.68 -7.77 -8.27
N GLY A 35 12.51 -7.31 -7.34
CA GLY A 35 13.85 -6.77 -7.63
C GLY A 35 13.90 -5.26 -7.85
N ALA A 36 12.86 -4.51 -7.47
CA ALA A 36 12.90 -3.06 -7.50
C ALA A 36 13.93 -2.48 -6.50
N THR A 37 14.43 -1.30 -6.83
CA THR A 37 15.44 -0.56 -6.07
C THR A 37 14.91 0.82 -5.68
N ASP A 38 15.70 1.58 -4.89
CA ASP A 38 15.34 2.94 -4.42
C ASP A 38 13.95 3.05 -3.81
N ILE A 39 13.53 2.00 -3.08
CA ILE A 39 12.19 1.92 -2.50
C ILE A 39 12.07 2.90 -1.34
N ALA A 40 11.22 3.91 -1.50
CA ALA A 40 10.87 4.86 -0.46
C ALA A 40 9.37 4.77 -0.14
N VAL A 41 9.07 4.72 1.15
CA VAL A 41 7.74 4.47 1.68
C VAL A 41 7.47 5.39 2.85
N ASN A 42 6.30 6.02 2.88
CA ASN A 42 5.89 6.88 3.99
C ASN A 42 4.44 6.64 4.39
N VAL A 43 4.17 6.64 5.70
CA VAL A 43 2.81 6.63 6.24
C VAL A 43 2.51 8.01 6.80
N GLY A 44 1.73 8.79 6.06
CA GLY A 44 1.28 10.10 6.48
C GLY A 44 0.02 10.03 7.34
N ARG A 45 -0.43 11.20 7.81
CA ARG A 45 -1.69 11.28 8.53
C ARG A 45 -2.86 10.86 7.61
N ARG A 46 -2.96 11.45 6.42
CA ARG A 46 -4.16 11.29 5.57
C ARG A 46 -3.96 10.40 4.35
N ALA A 47 -2.73 10.08 4.02
CA ALA A 47 -2.34 9.28 2.86
C ALA A 47 -0.95 8.72 3.14
N GLY A 48 -0.60 7.62 2.48
CA GLY A 48 0.78 7.17 2.39
C GLY A 48 1.45 7.72 1.14
N GLY A 49 2.61 7.18 0.83
CA GLY A 49 3.36 7.48 -0.36
C GLY A 49 4.39 6.40 -0.60
N PHE A 50 4.49 6.00 -1.86
CA PHE A 50 5.36 4.94 -2.32
C PHE A 50 6.04 5.37 -3.62
N SER A 51 7.33 5.11 -3.70
CA SER A 51 8.13 5.30 -4.92
C SER A 51 9.25 4.28 -4.98
N PHE A 52 9.65 3.93 -6.19
CA PHE A 52 10.63 2.89 -6.46
C PHE A 52 11.22 3.09 -7.87
N THR A 53 12.39 2.52 -8.10
CA THR A 53 13.01 2.34 -9.42
C THR A 53 12.84 0.88 -9.83
N PHE A 54 12.39 0.62 -11.06
CA PHE A 54 12.21 -0.74 -11.56
C PHE A 54 12.50 -0.82 -13.05
N ASP A 55 13.29 -1.81 -13.43
CA ASP A 55 13.72 -2.11 -14.80
C ASP A 55 13.14 -3.43 -15.35
N GLY A 56 12.25 -4.06 -14.58
CA GLY A 56 11.56 -5.29 -14.96
C GLY A 56 10.41 -5.06 -15.94
N SER A 57 9.53 -6.05 -16.04
CA SER A 57 8.44 -6.01 -17.01
C SER A 57 7.32 -5.05 -16.59
N ALA A 58 6.61 -4.48 -17.57
CA ALA A 58 5.38 -3.73 -17.32
C ALA A 58 4.31 -4.55 -16.58
N TYR A 59 4.35 -5.89 -16.71
CA TYR A 59 3.48 -6.78 -15.95
C TYR A 59 3.84 -6.77 -14.47
N ASP A 60 5.12 -6.97 -14.14
CA ASP A 60 5.59 -6.99 -12.76
C ASP A 60 5.44 -5.63 -12.10
N GLU A 61 5.65 -4.53 -12.84
CA GLU A 61 5.38 -3.18 -12.34
C GLU A 61 3.89 -3.01 -12.00
N ALA A 62 2.99 -3.53 -12.82
CA ALA A 62 1.56 -3.54 -12.51
C ALA A 62 1.24 -4.43 -11.30
N VAL A 63 1.93 -5.56 -11.11
CA VAL A 63 1.81 -6.40 -9.91
C VAL A 63 2.20 -5.62 -8.66
N ILE A 64 3.34 -4.90 -8.69
CA ILE A 64 3.77 -4.03 -7.58
C ILE A 64 2.71 -2.98 -7.26
N LEU A 65 2.18 -2.31 -8.29
CA LEU A 65 1.14 -1.28 -8.15
C LEU A 65 -0.19 -1.85 -7.62
N LEU A 66 -0.49 -3.13 -7.81
CA LEU A 66 -1.74 -3.71 -7.30
C LEU A 66 -1.58 -4.31 -5.89
N ALA A 67 -0.34 -4.60 -5.46
CA ALA A 67 -0.06 -5.27 -4.21
C ALA A 67 -0.54 -4.52 -2.97
N GLY A 68 -0.57 -3.17 -2.99
CA GLY A 68 -1.09 -2.39 -1.87
C GLY A 68 -2.57 -2.67 -1.57
N HIS A 69 -3.41 -2.63 -2.62
CA HIS A 69 -4.83 -2.98 -2.50
C HIS A 69 -5.04 -4.42 -2.03
N GLU A 70 -4.32 -5.36 -2.64
CA GLU A 70 -4.43 -6.78 -2.29
C GLU A 70 -4.01 -7.03 -0.83
N ALA A 71 -3.01 -6.29 -0.33
CA ALA A 71 -2.63 -6.32 1.08
C ALA A 71 -3.74 -5.77 1.98
N GLU A 72 -4.38 -4.64 1.64
CA GLU A 72 -5.52 -4.12 2.39
C GLU A 72 -6.64 -5.17 2.51
N VAL A 73 -7.06 -5.75 1.38
CA VAL A 73 -8.12 -6.75 1.34
C VAL A 73 -7.73 -8.00 2.13
N ALA A 74 -6.51 -8.50 1.97
CA ALA A 74 -6.06 -9.73 2.63
C ALA A 74 -5.91 -9.59 4.16
N LEU A 75 -5.56 -8.40 4.65
CA LEU A 75 -5.23 -8.17 6.06
C LEU A 75 -6.36 -7.50 6.85
N THR A 76 -7.15 -6.64 6.20
CA THR A 76 -8.25 -5.92 6.85
C THR A 76 -9.63 -6.46 6.47
N GLY A 77 -9.73 -7.21 5.36
CA GLY A 77 -10.99 -7.69 4.83
C GLY A 77 -11.83 -6.60 4.14
N ALA A 78 -11.30 -5.40 3.95
CA ALA A 78 -12.01 -4.27 3.37
C ALA A 78 -11.15 -3.50 2.35
N ASP A 79 -11.83 -2.93 1.34
CA ASP A 79 -11.25 -1.94 0.43
C ASP A 79 -11.48 -0.54 1.01
N SER A 80 -10.40 0.18 1.29
CA SER A 80 -10.46 1.56 1.79
C SER A 80 -10.78 2.60 0.70
N GLY A 81 -10.73 2.19 -0.58
CA GLY A 81 -10.82 3.06 -1.75
C GLY A 81 -9.50 3.79 -2.09
N GLY A 82 -8.44 3.55 -1.31
CA GLY A 82 -7.12 4.17 -1.48
C GLY A 82 -6.41 3.82 -2.80
N ALA A 83 -6.72 2.65 -3.36
CA ALA A 83 -6.05 2.08 -4.53
C ALA A 83 -6.42 2.71 -5.89
N SER A 84 -7.28 3.73 -5.93
CA SER A 84 -7.78 4.30 -7.18
C SER A 84 -6.66 4.86 -8.08
N TYR A 85 -5.64 5.46 -7.46
CA TYR A 85 -4.48 5.97 -8.19
C TYR A 85 -3.62 4.82 -8.74
N ASP A 86 -3.38 3.78 -7.94
CA ASP A 86 -2.53 2.66 -8.32
C ASP A 86 -3.17 1.84 -9.43
N LEU A 87 -4.47 1.61 -9.37
CA LEU A 87 -5.25 0.99 -10.44
C LEU A 87 -5.12 1.76 -11.76
N LYS A 88 -5.14 3.09 -11.71
CA LYS A 88 -4.96 3.94 -12.89
C LYS A 88 -3.54 3.82 -13.45
N GLN A 89 -2.52 3.76 -12.59
CA GLN A 89 -1.13 3.58 -13.02
C GLN A 89 -0.88 2.18 -13.59
N ALA A 90 -1.38 1.13 -12.93
CA ALA A 90 -1.27 -0.24 -13.43
C ALA A 90 -1.93 -0.38 -14.83
N ARG A 91 -3.12 0.20 -15.02
CA ARG A 91 -3.76 0.27 -16.36
C ARG A 91 -2.92 1.03 -17.38
N LYS A 92 -2.26 2.12 -16.97
CA LYS A 92 -1.41 2.92 -17.85
C LYS A 92 -0.17 2.14 -18.29
N VAL A 93 0.51 1.48 -17.36
CA VAL A 93 1.70 0.66 -17.63
C VAL A 93 1.36 -0.52 -18.54
N LEU A 94 0.19 -1.14 -18.35
CA LEU A 94 -0.28 -2.25 -19.18
C LEU A 94 -0.94 -1.83 -20.50
N ARG A 95 -1.12 -0.53 -20.77
CA ARG A 95 -1.94 -0.04 -21.91
C ARG A 95 -1.56 -0.64 -23.27
N TYR A 96 -0.27 -0.88 -23.48
CA TYR A 96 0.28 -1.42 -24.73
C TYR A 96 0.68 -2.89 -24.62
N GLN A 97 0.42 -3.50 -23.47
CA GLN A 97 0.64 -4.92 -23.24
C GLN A 97 -0.65 -5.66 -23.62
N LEU A 98 -0.52 -6.79 -24.30
CA LEU A 98 -1.66 -7.69 -24.57
C LEU A 98 -2.02 -8.52 -23.34
N VAL A 99 -1.90 -7.95 -22.14
CA VAL A 99 -2.09 -8.62 -20.86
C VAL A 99 -3.23 -7.96 -20.08
N PRO A 100 -4.26 -8.72 -19.65
CA PRO A 100 -5.35 -8.17 -18.84
C PRO A 100 -4.87 -7.69 -17.46
N LEU A 101 -5.39 -6.55 -17.01
CA LEU A 101 -5.16 -6.04 -15.64
C LEU A 101 -5.52 -7.08 -14.57
N ALA A 102 -6.59 -7.84 -14.79
CA ALA A 102 -7.05 -8.87 -13.86
C ALA A 102 -5.99 -9.96 -13.61
N SER A 103 -5.17 -10.29 -14.62
CA SER A 103 -4.08 -11.26 -14.46
C SER A 103 -3.02 -10.74 -13.49
N ALA A 104 -2.60 -9.48 -13.65
CA ALA A 104 -1.68 -8.84 -12.72
C ALA A 104 -2.27 -8.75 -11.29
N GLY A 105 -3.57 -8.47 -11.18
CA GLY A 105 -4.28 -8.51 -9.89
C GLY A 105 -4.23 -9.88 -9.22
N THR A 106 -4.51 -10.97 -9.96
CA THR A 106 -4.40 -12.33 -9.44
C THR A 106 -2.99 -12.63 -8.94
N THR A 107 -1.96 -12.28 -9.71
CA THR A 107 -0.56 -12.48 -9.30
C THR A 107 -0.20 -11.64 -8.08
N ALA A 108 -0.66 -10.39 -8.00
CA ALA A 108 -0.46 -9.54 -6.82
C ALA A 108 -1.11 -10.16 -5.58
N ALA A 109 -2.34 -10.68 -5.71
CA ALA A 109 -3.05 -11.34 -4.62
C ALA A 109 -2.33 -12.61 -4.14
N GLU A 110 -1.79 -13.41 -5.07
CA GLU A 110 -0.99 -14.60 -4.76
C GLU A 110 0.31 -14.23 -4.04
N LEU A 111 1.03 -13.23 -4.53
CA LEU A 111 2.26 -12.72 -3.93
C LEU A 111 1.99 -12.22 -2.50
N VAL A 112 0.96 -11.39 -2.31
CA VAL A 112 0.56 -10.87 -1.00
C VAL A 112 0.21 -11.99 -0.03
N ARG A 113 -0.54 -13.02 -0.48
CA ARG A 113 -0.84 -14.18 0.37
C ARG A 113 0.41 -14.94 0.78
N GLY A 114 1.36 -15.12 -0.14
CA GLY A 114 2.63 -15.78 0.14
C GLY A 114 3.54 -14.98 1.07
N ALA A 115 3.51 -13.65 1.00
CA ALA A 115 4.36 -12.74 1.75
C ALA A 115 3.67 -12.10 2.98
N ARG A 116 2.57 -12.69 3.45
CA ARG A 116 1.71 -12.10 4.49
C ARG A 116 2.48 -11.64 5.73
N LEU A 117 3.38 -12.48 6.26
CA LEU A 117 4.13 -12.18 7.48
C LEU A 117 5.12 -11.03 7.28
N ASP A 118 5.75 -10.94 6.09
CA ASP A 118 6.67 -9.86 5.76
C ASP A 118 5.93 -8.53 5.63
N ILE A 119 4.72 -8.55 5.07
CA ILE A 119 3.84 -7.37 4.98
C ILE A 119 3.39 -6.91 6.37
N GLU A 120 2.97 -7.83 7.24
CA GLU A 120 2.60 -7.50 8.64
C GLU A 120 3.78 -6.87 9.40
N ALA A 121 4.98 -7.44 9.26
CA ALA A 121 6.19 -6.92 9.90
C ALA A 121 6.58 -5.52 9.37
N GLU A 122 6.53 -5.33 8.05
CA GLU A 122 6.84 -4.04 7.42
C GLU A 122 5.79 -2.98 7.78
N ALA A 123 4.51 -3.32 7.80
CA ALA A 123 3.43 -2.40 8.19
C ALA A 123 3.60 -1.93 9.64
N ALA A 124 3.96 -2.83 10.56
CA ALA A 124 4.26 -2.47 11.94
C ALA A 124 5.43 -1.48 12.03
N ARG A 125 6.52 -1.75 11.30
CA ARG A 125 7.70 -0.87 11.23
C ARG A 125 7.36 0.53 10.70
N LEU A 126 6.54 0.61 9.65
CA LEU A 126 6.11 1.88 9.05
C LEU A 126 5.21 2.68 10.01
N LEU A 127 4.29 2.01 10.69
CA LEU A 127 3.38 2.64 11.64
C LEU A 127 4.13 3.20 12.85
N ASP A 128 5.08 2.45 13.40
CA ASP A 128 5.92 2.89 14.51
C ASP A 128 6.74 4.12 14.14
N GLY A 129 7.37 4.12 12.96
CA GLY A 129 8.08 5.28 12.43
C GLY A 129 7.19 6.53 12.32
N ALA A 130 5.97 6.36 11.82
CA ALA A 130 4.99 7.44 11.70
C ALA A 130 4.49 7.96 13.06
N LEU A 131 4.43 7.12 14.10
CA LEU A 131 4.05 7.51 15.46
C LEU A 131 5.21 8.22 16.19
N ILE A 132 6.44 7.74 16.04
CA ILE A 132 7.64 8.33 16.65
C ILE A 132 7.93 9.71 16.03
N GLY A 133 7.89 9.83 14.70
CA GLY A 133 8.12 11.10 14.00
C GLY A 133 7.12 12.21 14.39
N ARG A 134 5.95 11.84 14.94
CA ARG A 134 4.97 12.78 15.48
C ARG A 134 5.27 13.29 16.89
N ARG A 135 6.08 12.59 17.68
CA ARG A 135 6.45 13.01 19.04
C ARG A 135 7.61 14.01 19.04
N ALA A 136 8.36 14.08 17.95
CA ALA A 136 9.53 14.94 17.79
C ALA A 136 9.25 16.29 17.09
N ALA A 137 8.02 16.52 16.62
CA ALA A 137 7.57 17.71 15.88
C ALA A 137 6.50 18.47 16.67
#